data_AF-A0A916ZXI7-F1
#
_entry.id   AF-A0A916ZXI7-F1
#
_cell.length_a   1.000
_cell.length_b   1.000
_cell.length_c   1.000
_cell.angle_alpha   90.00
_cell.angle_beta   90.00
_cell.angle_gamma   90.00
#
_symmetry.space_group_name_H-M   'P 1'
#
loop_
_entity.id
_entity.type
_entity.pdbx_description
1 polymer ?
#
loop_
_entity_poly.entity_id
_entity_poly.type
_entity_poly.pdbx_seq_one_letter_code
_entity_poly.pdbx_strand_id
1 'polypeptide(L)'
;MGWWRLVMTPAEFKEARQTLGLSISQLARILDSAERSVRYWEDASSDRPLNPIAGRVMEWMLAGWRPPEWPDRLDPRSGTSRVKV
;
A
#
# COMPACT_ATOMS: atom_id res chain seq x y z
N MET A 1 20.56 11.20 17.39
CA MET A 1 20.19 10.18 16.37
C MET A 1 18.69 9.95 16.42
N GLY A 2 17.91 10.68 15.63
CA GLY A 2 16.49 10.43 15.49
C GLY A 2 16.28 9.29 14.49
N TRP A 3 16.22 8.07 15.00
CA TRP A 3 15.83 6.90 14.22
C TRP A 3 14.40 7.16 13.76
N TRP A 4 14.18 7.42 12.47
CA TRP A 4 12.85 7.20 11.89
C TRP A 4 12.48 5.77 12.26
N ARG A 5 11.50 5.61 13.16
CA ARG A 5 10.95 4.29 13.43
C ARG A 5 10.35 3.83 12.11
N LEU A 6 10.94 2.78 11.54
CA LEU A 6 10.26 1.98 10.54
C LEU A 6 8.94 1.56 11.19
N VAL A 7 7.84 2.09 10.66
CA VAL A 7 6.49 1.79 11.16
C VAL A 7 6.19 0.30 10.99
N MET A 8 6.83 -0.32 9.99
CA MET A 8 6.90 -1.76 9.75
C MET A 8 8.17 -2.11 8.97
N THR A 9 8.57 -3.37 9.02
CA THR A 9 9.67 -3.97 8.25
C THR A 9 9.25 -4.27 6.79
N PRO A 10 10.20 -4.52 5.87
CA PRO A 10 9.87 -4.97 4.51
C PRO A 10 8.98 -6.22 4.46
N ALA A 11 9.22 -7.18 5.35
CA ALA A 11 8.44 -8.40 5.44
C ALA A 11 7.00 -8.12 5.90
N GLU A 12 6.82 -7.31 6.94
CA GLU A 12 5.49 -6.89 7.41
C GLU A 12 4.76 -6.05 6.35
N PHE A 13 5.47 -5.21 5.60
CA PHE A 13 4.88 -4.43 4.50
C PHE A 13 4.34 -5.35 3.39
N LYS A 14 5.10 -6.38 3.02
CA LYS A 14 4.69 -7.40 2.05
C LYS A 14 3.49 -8.20 2.55
N GLU A 15 3.53 -8.64 3.80
CA GLU A 15 2.43 -9.37 4.44
C GLU A 15 1.17 -8.51 4.49
N ALA A 16 1.28 -7.25 4.91
CA ALA A 16 0.16 -6.31 4.94
C ALA A 16 -0.50 -6.16 3.57
N ARG A 17 0.30 -6.05 2.48
CA ARG A 17 -0.25 -5.98 1.12
C ARG A 17 -1.02 -7.25 0.76
N GLN A 18 -0.47 -8.42 1.10
CA GLN A 18 -1.11 -9.71 0.84
C GLN A 18 -2.41 -9.88 1.65
N THR A 19 -2.42 -9.52 2.93
CA THR A 19 -3.61 -9.52 3.80
C THR A 19 -4.71 -8.61 3.26
N LEU A 20 -4.33 -7.48 2.67
CA LEU A 20 -5.25 -6.53 2.03
C LEU A 20 -5.75 -7.00 0.65
N GLY A 21 -5.23 -8.13 0.12
CA GLY A 21 -5.61 -8.67 -1.18
C GLY A 21 -5.13 -7.83 -2.37
N LEU A 22 -4.12 -6.97 -2.17
CA LEU A 22 -3.64 -6.05 -3.19
C LEU A 22 -2.51 -6.67 -4.02
N SER A 23 -2.58 -6.51 -5.34
CA SER A 23 -1.43 -6.70 -6.21
C SER A 23 -0.39 -5.58 -5.99
N ILE A 24 0.84 -5.81 -6.45
CA ILE A 24 1.90 -4.78 -6.44
C ILE A 24 1.45 -3.54 -7.23
N SER A 25 0.82 -3.73 -8.40
CA SER A 25 0.36 -2.64 -9.25
C SER A 25 -0.77 -1.81 -8.62
N GLN A 26 -1.69 -2.48 -7.92
CA GLN A 26 -2.76 -1.81 -7.17
C GLN A 26 -2.20 -0.99 -6.01
N LEU A 27 -1.28 -1.56 -5.23
CA LEU A 27 -0.64 -0.81 -4.14
C LEU A 27 0.19 0.37 -4.67
N ALA A 28 0.94 0.15 -5.75
CA ALA A 28 1.71 1.20 -6.40
C ALA A 28 0.82 2.38 -6.83
N ARG A 29 -0.36 2.09 -7.39
CA ARG A 29 -1.36 3.10 -7.75
C ARG A 29 -1.92 3.84 -6.53
N ILE A 30 -2.27 3.13 -5.46
CA ILE A 30 -2.77 3.71 -4.21
C ILE A 30 -1.74 4.68 -3.60
N LEU A 31 -0.46 4.30 -3.63
CA LEU A 31 0.62 5.07 -3.03
C LEU A 31 1.25 6.11 -3.98
N ASP A 32 0.65 6.31 -5.17
CA ASP A 32 1.19 7.14 -6.25
C ASP A 32 2.70 6.92 -6.48
N SER A 33 3.06 5.64 -6.61
CA SER A 33 4.44 5.17 -6.63
C SER A 33 4.66 4.21 -7.80
N ALA A 34 5.93 4.01 -8.17
CA ALA A 34 6.28 3.00 -9.17
C ALA A 34 6.23 1.58 -8.56
N GLU A 35 5.78 0.58 -9.33
CA GLU A 35 5.81 -0.84 -8.90
C GLU A 35 7.21 -1.30 -8.47
N ARG A 36 8.25 -0.79 -9.14
CA ARG A 36 9.64 -1.08 -8.78
C ARG A 36 9.96 -0.61 -7.36
N SER A 37 9.44 0.55 -6.93
CA SER A 37 9.64 1.05 -5.56
C SER A 37 8.96 0.14 -4.54
N VAL A 38 7.73 -0.31 -4.83
CA VAL A 38 7.02 -1.27 -3.97
C VAL A 38 7.80 -2.57 -3.83
N ARG A 39 8.37 -3.10 -4.93
CA ARG A 39 9.21 -4.30 -4.89
C ARG A 39 10.46 -4.12 -4.02
N TYR A 40 11.12 -2.96 -4.10
CA TYR A 40 12.26 -2.66 -3.22
C TYR A 40 11.86 -2.58 -1.76
N TRP A 41 10.71 -1.96 -1.46
CA TRP A 41 10.21 -1.86 -0.08
C TRP A 41 9.82 -3.20 0.54
N GLU A 42 9.48 -4.20 -0.27
CA GLU A 42 9.18 -5.58 0.18
C GLU A 42 10.41 -6.47 0.27
N ASP A 43 11.54 -6.04 -0.29
CA ASP A 43 12.77 -6.82 -0.32
C ASP A 43 13.62 -6.51 0.92
N ALA A 44 13.66 -7.46 1.85
CA ALA A 44 14.49 -7.36 3.05
C ALA A 44 16.00 -7.29 2.76
N SER A 45 16.42 -7.66 1.54
CA SER A 45 17.83 -7.58 1.10
C SER A 45 18.17 -6.23 0.48
N SER A 46 17.18 -5.35 0.26
CA SER A 46 17.41 -4.04 -0.34
C SER A 46 18.08 -3.10 0.67
N ASP A 47 19.06 -2.34 0.18
CA ASP A 47 19.70 -1.22 0.90
C ASP A 47 18.80 0.01 1.01
N ARG A 48 17.68 0.03 0.27
CA ARG A 48 16.74 1.14 0.25
C ARG A 48 15.72 0.98 1.37
N PRO A 49 15.65 1.93 2.32
CA PRO A 49 14.66 1.85 3.38
C PRO A 49 13.24 1.98 2.84
N LEU A 50 12.29 1.29 3.49
CA LEU A 50 10.86 1.51 3.28
C LEU A 50 10.52 2.99 3.49
N ASN A 51 9.73 3.56 2.58
CA ASN A 51 9.20 4.90 2.77
C ASN A 51 8.28 4.91 4.02
N PRO A 52 8.57 5.74 5.04
CA PRO A 52 7.78 5.77 6.27
C PRO A 52 6.32 6.16 6.06
N ILE A 53 6.02 6.99 5.05
CA ILE A 53 4.64 7.36 4.69
C ILE A 53 3.91 6.14 4.12
N ALA A 54 4.57 5.37 3.26
CA ALA A 54 3.98 4.14 2.73
C ALA A 54 3.65 3.16 3.87
N GLY A 55 4.57 2.96 4.82
CA GLY A 55 4.31 2.15 6.02
C GLY A 55 3.11 2.64 6.82
N ARG A 56 3.01 3.95 7.07
CA ARG A 56 1.87 4.55 7.79
C ARG A 56 0.54 4.35 7.07
N VAL A 57 0.51 4.48 5.74
CA VAL A 57 -0.70 4.25 4.95
C VAL A 57 -1.14 2.78 5.03
N MET A 58 -0.19 1.83 5.03
CA MET A 58 -0.50 0.41 5.22
C MET A 58 -1.18 0.15 6.58
N GLU A 59 -0.73 0.79 7.67
CA GLU A 59 -1.41 0.67 8.97
C GLU A 59 -2.85 1.15 8.92
N TRP A 60 -3.12 2.30 8.28
CA TRP A 60 -4.48 2.82 8.13
C TRP A 60 -5.36 1.87 7.31
N MET A 61 -4.80 1.29 6.25
CA MET A 61 -5.52 0.30 5.44
C MET A 61 -5.78 -0.99 6.22
N LEU A 62 -4.84 -1.48 7.02
CA LEU A 62 -5.07 -2.61 7.92
C LEU A 62 -6.14 -2.29 8.98
N ALA A 63 -6.21 -1.05 9.46
CA ALA A 63 -7.24 -0.58 10.38
C ALA A 63 -8.63 -0.38 9.73
N GLY A 64 -8.76 -0.59 8.41
CA GLY A 64 -10.05 -0.56 7.69
C GLY A 64 -10.30 0.70 6.87
N TRP A 65 -9.40 1.69 6.89
CA TRP A 65 -9.51 2.84 5.99
C TRP A 65 -9.25 2.42 4.54
N ARG A 66 -9.96 3.00 3.56
CA ARG A 66 -9.82 2.67 2.13
C ARG A 66 -9.72 3.95 1.30
N PRO A 67 -8.63 4.17 0.55
CA PRO A 67 -8.47 5.34 -0.30
C PRO A 67 -9.45 5.32 -1.49
N PRO A 68 -9.71 6.47 -2.14
CA PRO A 68 -10.49 6.54 -3.37
C PRO A 68 -9.97 5.62 -4.49
N GLU A 69 -8.66 5.41 -4.56
CA GLU A 69 -7.96 4.58 -5.54
C GLU A 69 -8.07 3.07 -5.25
N TRP A 70 -8.82 2.67 -4.21
CA TRP A 70 -8.99 1.26 -3.87
C TRP A 70 -9.58 0.46 -5.04
N PRO A 71 -9.12 -0.79 -5.30
CA PRO A 71 -9.49 -1.53 -6.51
C PRO A 71 -11.00 -1.70 -6.73
N ASP A 72 -11.79 -1.91 -5.68
CA ASP A 72 -13.25 -2.09 -5.79
C ASP A 72 -13.98 -0.84 -6.29
N ARG A 73 -13.34 0.33 -6.30
CA ARG A 73 -13.89 1.57 -6.88
C ARG A 73 -13.47 1.78 -8.34
N LEU A 74 -12.46 1.05 -8.79
CA LEU A 74 -11.85 1.17 -10.11
C LEU A 74 -12.16 -0.03 -11.02
N ASP A 75 -12.63 -1.15 -10.47
CA ASP A 75 -13.07 -2.29 -11.28
C ASP A 75 -14.39 -1.95 -12.00
N PRO A 76 -14.43 -1.95 -13.34
CA PRO A 76 -15.67 -1.76 -14.08
C PRO A 76 -16.75 -2.83 -13.78
N ARG A 77 -16.37 -3.96 -13.17
CA ARG A 77 -17.26 -5.06 -12.79
C ARG A 77 -17.78 -4.96 -11.35
N SER A 78 -17.18 -4.13 -10.50
CA SER A 78 -17.72 -3.89 -9.17
C SER A 78 -18.90 -2.94 -9.31
N GLY A 79 -20.11 -3.49 -9.23
CA GLY A 79 -21.37 -2.76 -9.41
C GLY A 79 -21.70 -1.77 -8.28
N THR A 80 -20.78 -0.88 -7.91
CA THR A 80 -21.02 0.15 -6.90
C THR A 80 -21.44 1.44 -7.59
N SER A 81 -22.75 1.69 -7.53
CA SER A 81 -23.44 2.86 -8.08
C SER A 81 -22.75 4.16 -7.69
N ARG A 82 -22.32 4.93 -8.70
CA ARG A 82 -21.81 6.29 -8.53
C ARG A 82 -22.98 7.17 -8.06
N VAL A 83 -22.95 7.62 -6.80
CA VAL A 83 -23.87 8.66 -6.31
C VAL A 83 -23.63 9.91 -7.17
N LYS A 84 -24.65 10.29 -7.96
CA LYS A 84 -24.71 11.59 -8.62
C LYS A 84 -24.93 12.65 -7.54
N VAL A 85 -24.02 13.61 -7.47
CA VAL A 85 -24.23 14.91 -6.82
C VAL A 85 -24.88 15.85 -7.84
#